data_AF-A0AAN7JIG5-F1
#
_entry.id   AF-A0AAN7JIG5-F1
#
_cell.length_a   1.000
_cell.length_b   1.000
_cell.length_c   1.000
_cell.angle_alpha   90.00
_cell.angle_beta   90.00
_cell.angle_gamma   90.00
#
_symmetry.space_group_name_H-M   'P 1'
#
loop_
_entity.id
_entity.type
_entity.pdbx_description
1 polymer ?
#
loop_
_entity_poly.entity_id
_entity_poly.type
_entity_poly.pdbx_seq_one_letter_code
_entity_poly.pdbx_strand_id
1 'polypeptide(L)'
;MCNQNGDRQEIHREMEKLHLATEDAIASAALGGKIWNSLGSKELIKQQIKSMVDKLDRQRPEHLKYNAKFIRFKEELKNVEDDLASLEDQQTELRRLIYEARVCISEWRAKQEEKNDSYNQYIELMRNAQELAKRKDLASLEDLCHQQVEKFRSQWVRDKAFRDDYITRRIPSLNSQCLNIDGRRRNPNEKPIIIKDPDANISKAIKKALEQYQRETSAYLGDSECHSW
;
A
#
# COMPACT_ATOMS: atom_id res chain seq x y z
N MET A 1 22.29 36.91 -97.87
CA MET A 1 23.00 35.61 -97.96
C MET A 1 22.74 34.86 -96.67
N CYS A 2 21.75 33.98 -96.65
CA CYS A 2 21.56 33.03 -95.56
C CYS A 2 21.77 31.65 -96.14
N ASN A 3 22.56 30.84 -95.44
CA ASN A 3 23.07 29.53 -95.81
C ASN A 3 21.97 28.46 -95.84
N GLN A 4 20.86 28.73 -96.54
CA GLN A 4 19.64 27.93 -96.53
C GLN A 4 19.85 26.50 -97.06
N ASN A 5 20.90 26.27 -97.86
CA ASN A 5 21.20 24.94 -98.38
C ASN A 5 22.04 24.09 -97.40
N GLY A 6 22.97 24.70 -96.65
CA GLY A 6 23.74 23.99 -95.62
C GLY A 6 22.88 23.59 -94.43
N ASP A 7 22.02 24.51 -93.98
CA ASP A 7 21.07 24.26 -92.89
C ASP A 7 20.05 23.17 -93.29
N ARG A 8 19.60 23.16 -94.55
CA ARG A 8 18.66 22.15 -95.06
C ARG A 8 19.30 20.75 -95.15
N GLN A 9 20.58 20.66 -95.47
CA GLN A 9 21.32 19.39 -95.47
C GLN A 9 21.58 18.88 -94.04
N GLU A 10 21.83 19.78 -93.08
CA GLU A 10 22.00 19.39 -91.68
C GLU A 10 20.69 18.90 -91.06
N ILE A 11 19.58 19.60 -91.31
CA ILE A 11 18.23 19.17 -90.90
C ILE A 11 17.89 17.80 -91.52
N HIS A 12 18.25 17.55 -92.78
CA HIS A 12 18.06 16.24 -93.40
C HIS A 12 18.84 15.14 -92.68
N ARG A 13 20.11 15.39 -92.32
CA ARG A 13 20.93 14.42 -91.56
C ARG A 13 20.42 14.20 -90.14
N GLU A 14 19.91 15.23 -89.47
CA GLU A 14 19.28 15.08 -88.16
C GLU A 14 17.97 14.31 -88.25
N MET A 15 17.14 14.55 -89.28
CA MET A 15 15.93 13.74 -89.51
C MET A 15 16.27 12.27 -89.73
N GLU A 16 17.30 11.95 -90.52
CA GLU A 16 17.75 10.57 -90.73
C GLU A 16 18.25 9.93 -89.43
N LYS A 17 19.05 10.65 -88.62
CA LYS A 17 19.52 10.16 -87.32
C LYS A 17 18.37 9.94 -86.34
N LEU A 18 17.41 10.86 -86.26
CA LEU A 18 16.23 10.72 -85.42
C LEU A 18 15.36 9.58 -85.91
N HIS A 19 15.22 9.39 -87.22
CA HIS A 19 14.47 8.28 -87.79
C HIS A 19 15.10 6.94 -87.40
N LEU A 20 16.41 6.78 -87.60
CA LEU A 20 17.16 5.59 -87.20
C LEU A 20 17.08 5.34 -85.68
N ALA A 21 17.20 6.38 -84.85
CA ALA A 21 17.06 6.26 -83.41
C ALA A 21 15.64 5.87 -82.98
N THR A 22 14.62 6.33 -83.71
CA THR A 22 13.22 5.95 -83.47
C THR A 22 12.98 4.49 -83.85
N GLU A 23 13.51 4.06 -84.99
CA GLU A 23 13.45 2.67 -85.44
C GLU A 23 14.17 1.72 -84.46
N ASP A 24 15.35 2.09 -83.98
CA ASP A 24 16.10 1.32 -82.98
C ASP A 24 15.39 1.26 -81.63
N ALA A 25 14.76 2.36 -81.21
CA ALA A 25 13.92 2.40 -80.01
C ALA A 25 12.67 1.53 -80.15
N ILE A 26 12.02 1.53 -81.33
CA ILE A 26 10.87 0.66 -81.63
C ILE A 26 11.29 -0.81 -81.62
N ALA A 27 12.40 -1.15 -82.25
CA ALA A 27 12.95 -2.51 -82.28
C ALA A 27 13.33 -2.99 -80.88
N SER A 28 14.01 -2.16 -80.11
CA SER A 28 14.41 -2.44 -78.72
C SER A 28 13.20 -2.60 -77.80
N ALA A 29 12.17 -1.75 -77.92
CA ALA A 29 10.93 -1.88 -77.17
C ALA A 29 10.15 -3.15 -77.54
N ALA A 30 10.13 -3.52 -78.83
CA ALA A 30 9.50 -4.76 -79.30
C ALA A 30 10.24 -6.01 -78.77
N LEU A 31 11.57 -5.99 -78.74
CA LEU A 31 12.38 -7.06 -78.16
C LEU A 31 12.18 -7.17 -76.64
N GLY A 32 12.22 -6.05 -75.91
CA GLY A 32 11.90 -6.01 -74.49
C GLY A 32 10.49 -6.54 -74.21
N GLY A 33 9.50 -6.10 -74.97
CA GLY A 33 8.12 -6.60 -74.90
C GLY A 33 8.01 -8.11 -75.17
N LYS A 34 8.77 -8.66 -76.14
CA LYS A 34 8.81 -10.11 -76.41
C LYS A 34 9.49 -10.91 -75.29
N ILE A 35 10.53 -10.36 -74.66
CA ILE A 35 11.21 -10.99 -73.51
C ILE A 35 10.27 -11.05 -72.29
N TRP A 36 9.51 -9.98 -72.03
CA TRP A 36 8.50 -9.94 -70.96
C TRP A 36 7.24 -10.76 -71.28
N ASN A 37 6.83 -10.80 -72.55
CA ASN A 37 5.68 -11.60 -73.03
C ASN A 37 6.04 -13.05 -73.37
N SER A 38 7.31 -13.45 -73.18
CA SER A 38 7.70 -14.85 -73.19
C SER A 38 6.79 -15.60 -72.22
N LEU A 39 5.95 -16.47 -72.76
CA LEU A 39 4.94 -17.20 -72.01
C LEU A 39 5.58 -17.98 -70.84
N GLY A 40 6.81 -18.46 -71.03
CA GLY A 40 7.60 -19.14 -70.02
C GLY A 40 8.00 -18.25 -68.83
N SER A 41 8.47 -17.03 -69.07
CA SER A 41 8.90 -16.10 -68.01
C SER A 41 7.73 -15.62 -67.15
N LYS A 42 6.59 -15.30 -67.78
CA LYS A 42 5.37 -14.86 -67.10
C LYS A 42 4.75 -15.98 -66.26
N GLU A 43 4.75 -17.20 -66.77
CA GLU A 43 4.18 -18.35 -66.06
C GLU A 43 5.08 -18.77 -64.88
N LEU A 44 6.40 -18.67 -65.02
CA LEU A 44 7.33 -18.91 -63.91
C LEU A 44 7.10 -17.94 -62.74
N ILE A 45 6.95 -16.64 -63.05
CA ILE A 45 6.67 -15.60 -62.04
C ILE A 45 5.32 -15.86 -61.37
N LYS A 46 4.28 -16.22 -62.13
CA LYS A 46 2.97 -16.57 -61.57
C LYS A 46 3.04 -17.78 -60.65
N GLN A 47 3.75 -18.84 -61.04
CA GLN A 47 3.94 -20.03 -60.20
C GLN A 47 4.69 -19.70 -58.92
N GLN A 48 5.70 -18.82 -59.00
CA GLN A 48 6.46 -18.38 -57.85
C GLN A 48 5.60 -17.56 -56.87
N ILE A 49 4.80 -16.62 -57.38
CA ILE A 49 3.82 -15.86 -56.59
C ILE A 49 2.80 -16.81 -55.94
N LYS A 50 2.27 -17.78 -56.69
CA LYS A 50 1.33 -18.80 -56.19
C LYS A 50 1.94 -19.56 -55.00
N SER A 51 3.16 -20.06 -55.16
CA SER A 51 3.88 -20.75 -54.09
C SER A 51 4.12 -19.86 -52.87
N MET A 52 4.40 -18.56 -53.05
CA MET A 52 4.56 -17.63 -51.94
C MET A 52 3.24 -17.40 -51.20
N VAL A 53 2.14 -17.22 -51.93
CA VAL A 53 0.79 -17.07 -51.36
C VAL A 53 0.40 -18.32 -50.56
N ASP A 54 0.59 -19.51 -51.13
CA ASP A 54 0.26 -20.77 -50.44
C ASP A 54 1.08 -20.95 -49.15
N LYS A 55 2.36 -20.54 -49.14
CA LYS A 55 3.20 -20.56 -47.92
C LYS A 55 2.69 -19.58 -46.88
N LEU A 56 2.33 -18.36 -47.29
CA LEU A 56 1.75 -17.34 -46.40
C LEU A 56 0.44 -17.81 -45.79
N ASP A 57 -0.48 -18.34 -46.60
CA ASP A 57 -1.77 -18.81 -46.14
C ASP A 57 -1.64 -20.00 -45.18
N ARG A 58 -0.65 -20.87 -45.37
CA ARG A 58 -0.33 -21.95 -44.42
C ARG A 58 0.20 -21.43 -43.08
N GLN A 59 1.01 -20.37 -43.06
CA GLN A 59 1.59 -19.81 -41.83
C GLN A 59 0.68 -18.84 -41.09
N ARG A 60 -0.29 -18.24 -41.80
CA ARG A 60 -1.26 -17.29 -41.25
C ARG A 60 -2.01 -17.79 -40.00
N PRO A 61 -2.59 -19.01 -39.96
CA PRO A 61 -3.30 -19.48 -38.77
C PRO A 61 -2.39 -19.64 -37.55
N GLU A 62 -1.15 -20.06 -37.75
CA GLU A 62 -0.16 -20.20 -36.67
C GLU A 62 0.19 -18.83 -36.10
N HIS A 63 0.46 -17.85 -36.97
CA HIS A 63 0.70 -16.46 -36.57
C HIS A 63 -0.48 -15.88 -35.78
N LEU A 64 -1.72 -16.10 -36.24
CA LEU A 64 -2.93 -15.67 -35.51
C LEU A 64 -3.04 -16.34 -34.14
N LYS A 65 -2.72 -17.63 -34.03
CA LYS A 65 -2.71 -18.36 -32.76
C LYS A 65 -1.66 -17.81 -31.80
N TYR A 66 -0.46 -17.48 -32.28
CA TYR A 66 0.58 -16.83 -31.47
C TYR A 66 0.14 -15.43 -31.03
N ASN A 67 -0.43 -14.63 -31.94
CA ASN A 67 -0.90 -13.29 -31.62
C ASN A 67 -2.04 -13.32 -30.58
N ALA A 68 -2.97 -14.26 -30.68
CA ALA A 68 -4.03 -14.44 -29.68
C ALA A 68 -3.45 -14.78 -28.30
N LYS A 69 -2.44 -15.68 -28.23
CA LYS A 69 -1.73 -15.97 -26.98
C LYS A 69 -0.98 -14.76 -26.43
N PHE A 70 -0.32 -14.01 -27.31
CA PHE A 70 0.40 -12.80 -26.93
C PHE A 70 -0.53 -11.75 -26.32
N ILE A 71 -1.70 -11.51 -26.91
CA ILE A 71 -2.71 -10.61 -26.35
C ILE A 71 -3.16 -11.09 -24.98
N ARG A 72 -3.48 -12.39 -24.85
CA ARG A 72 -3.89 -12.97 -23.56
C ARG A 72 -2.82 -12.81 -22.48
N PHE A 73 -1.56 -13.12 -22.81
CA PHE A 73 -0.45 -12.95 -21.86
C PHE A 73 -0.21 -11.49 -21.49
N LYS A 74 -0.46 -10.55 -22.40
CA LYS A 74 -0.39 -9.12 -22.10
C LYS A 74 -1.48 -8.67 -21.13
N GLU A 75 -2.70 -9.21 -21.27
CA GLU A 75 -3.80 -8.97 -20.32
C GLU A 75 -3.51 -9.61 -18.96
N GLU A 76 -3.04 -10.85 -18.93
CA GLU A 76 -2.64 -11.54 -17.70
C GLU A 76 -1.51 -10.78 -16.97
N LEU A 77 -0.51 -10.30 -17.70
CA LEU A 77 0.58 -9.49 -17.14
C LEU A 77 0.04 -8.21 -16.51
N LYS A 78 -0.85 -7.50 -17.21
CA LYS A 78 -1.46 -6.28 -16.67
C LYS A 78 -2.24 -6.55 -15.39
N ASN A 79 -3.02 -7.64 -15.35
CA ASN A 79 -3.77 -7.99 -14.15
C ASN A 79 -2.83 -8.26 -12.96
N VAL A 80 -1.71 -8.95 -13.19
CA VAL A 80 -0.71 -9.20 -12.16
C VAL A 80 -0.03 -7.91 -11.70
N GLU A 81 0.26 -6.98 -12.61
CA GLU A 81 0.79 -5.64 -12.28
C GLU A 81 -0.19 -4.83 -11.43
N ASP A 82 -1.48 -4.85 -11.77
CA ASP A 82 -2.55 -4.18 -11.03
C ASP A 82 -2.72 -4.81 -9.62
N ASP A 83 -2.68 -6.14 -9.51
CA ASP A 83 -2.73 -6.87 -8.24
C ASP A 83 -1.50 -6.56 -7.36
N LEU A 84 -0.31 -6.51 -7.96
CA LEU A 84 0.93 -6.19 -7.25
C LEU A 84 0.86 -4.77 -6.66
N ALA A 85 0.42 -3.78 -7.45
CA ALA A 85 0.24 -2.41 -6.97
C ALA A 85 -0.77 -2.34 -5.82
N SER A 86 -1.90 -3.06 -5.92
CA SER A 86 -2.89 -3.13 -4.84
C SER A 86 -2.31 -3.72 -3.55
N LEU A 87 -1.52 -4.78 -3.65
CA LEU A 87 -0.88 -5.40 -2.49
C LEU A 87 0.20 -4.51 -1.86
N GLU A 88 0.95 -3.77 -2.67
CA GLU A 88 1.94 -2.79 -2.18
C GLU A 88 1.27 -1.64 -1.40
N ASP A 89 0.14 -1.14 -1.88
CA ASP A 89 -0.67 -0.14 -1.19
C ASP A 89 -1.20 -0.66 0.14
N GLN A 90 -1.77 -1.89 0.15
CA GLN A 90 -2.24 -2.54 1.37
C GLN A 90 -1.12 -2.74 2.39
N GLN A 91 0.07 -3.17 1.93
CA GLN A 91 1.22 -3.36 2.81
C GLN A 91 1.66 -2.03 3.44
N THR A 92 1.68 -0.95 2.65
CA THR A 92 2.04 0.39 3.13
C THR A 92 1.07 0.88 4.20
N GLU A 93 -0.23 0.68 3.98
CA GLU A 93 -1.26 1.04 4.96
C GLU A 93 -1.16 0.19 6.24
N LEU A 94 -0.92 -1.11 6.13
CA LEU A 94 -0.69 -1.98 7.30
C LEU A 94 0.54 -1.55 8.09
N ARG A 95 1.64 -1.19 7.43
CA ARG A 95 2.84 -0.66 8.11
C ARG A 95 2.52 0.63 8.88
N ARG A 96 1.73 1.52 8.30
CA ARG A 96 1.27 2.76 8.96
C ARG A 96 0.43 2.44 10.20
N LEU A 97 -0.55 1.55 10.08
CA LEU A 97 -1.41 1.14 11.19
C LEU A 97 -0.61 0.46 12.31
N ILE A 98 0.34 -0.41 11.99
CA ILE A 98 1.22 -1.04 12.97
C ILE A 98 2.05 0.01 13.71
N TYR A 99 2.58 1.00 13.00
CA TYR A 99 3.33 2.09 13.62
C TYR A 99 2.44 2.91 14.58
N GLU A 100 1.26 3.35 14.13
CA GLU A 100 0.31 4.08 14.96
C GLU A 100 -0.11 3.29 16.21
N ALA A 101 -0.37 1.99 16.06
CA ALA A 101 -0.70 1.10 17.17
C ALA A 101 0.46 0.98 18.18
N ARG A 102 1.70 0.84 17.71
CA ARG A 102 2.89 0.78 18.58
C ARG A 102 3.10 2.07 19.36
N VAL A 103 2.89 3.22 18.73
CA VAL A 103 2.94 4.53 19.41
C VAL A 103 1.86 4.60 20.48
N CYS A 104 0.61 4.27 20.13
CA CYS A 104 -0.51 4.27 21.08
C CYS A 104 -0.28 3.34 22.29
N ILE A 105 0.25 2.14 22.06
CA ILE A 105 0.58 1.19 23.14
C ILE A 105 1.69 1.76 24.03
N SER A 106 2.73 2.35 23.45
CA SER A 106 3.84 2.95 24.20
C SER A 106 3.37 4.10 25.07
N GLU A 107 2.54 5.00 24.53
CA GLU A 107 1.93 6.09 25.30
C GLU A 107 1.04 5.59 26.43
N TRP A 108 0.24 4.56 26.17
CA TRP A 108 -0.61 3.96 27.19
C TRP A 108 0.21 3.32 28.32
N ARG A 109 1.30 2.62 27.99
CA ARG A 109 2.23 2.05 28.97
C ARG A 109 2.89 3.13 29.81
N ALA A 110 3.39 4.20 29.19
CA ALA A 110 4.00 5.32 29.91
C ALA A 110 3.01 5.98 30.88
N LYS A 111 1.76 6.22 30.45
CA LYS A 111 0.70 6.74 31.34
C LYS A 111 0.38 5.77 32.48
N GLN A 112 0.42 4.47 32.22
CA GLN A 112 0.15 3.47 33.23
C GLN A 112 1.29 3.36 34.24
N GLU A 113 2.54 3.47 33.78
CA GLU A 113 3.73 3.56 34.63
C GLU A 113 3.65 4.79 35.53
N GLU A 114 3.36 5.97 34.97
CA GLU A 114 3.17 7.22 35.73
C GLU A 114 2.06 7.08 36.80
N LYS A 115 0.92 6.47 36.45
CA LYS A 115 -0.15 6.18 37.43
C LYS A 115 0.30 5.20 38.51
N ASN A 116 1.13 4.23 38.15
CA ASN A 116 1.62 3.19 39.05
C ASN A 116 2.85 3.61 39.85
N ASP A 117 3.50 4.74 39.55
CA ASP A 117 4.70 5.21 40.25
C ASP A 117 4.51 5.27 41.76
N SER A 118 3.36 5.79 42.22
CA SER A 118 3.04 5.82 43.66
C SER A 118 2.94 4.42 44.27
N TYR A 119 2.41 3.45 43.52
CA TYR A 119 2.29 2.06 43.97
C TYR A 119 3.65 1.37 44.00
N ASN A 120 4.49 1.58 42.99
CA ASN A 120 5.84 1.04 42.94
C ASN A 120 6.70 1.59 44.09
N GLN A 121 6.64 2.91 44.34
CA GLN A 121 7.29 3.54 45.50
C GLN A 121 6.81 2.94 46.83
N TYR A 122 5.52 2.64 46.95
CA TYR A 122 4.97 1.97 48.14
C TYR A 122 5.53 0.55 48.30
N ILE A 123 5.60 -0.24 47.24
CA ILE A 123 6.16 -1.60 47.29
C ILE A 123 7.64 -1.57 47.70
N GLU A 124 8.43 -0.65 47.15
CA GLU A 124 9.83 -0.46 47.53
C GLU A 124 9.97 -0.06 49.00
N LEU A 125 9.16 0.91 49.46
CA LEU A 125 9.14 1.32 50.87
C LEU A 125 8.83 0.14 51.79
N MET A 126 7.81 -0.66 51.45
CA MET A 126 7.43 -1.84 52.22
C MET A 126 8.53 -2.89 52.23
N ARG A 127 9.22 -3.11 51.10
CA ARG A 127 10.36 -4.03 51.03
C ARG A 127 11.49 -3.56 51.93
N ASN A 128 11.82 -2.27 51.89
CA ASN A 128 12.85 -1.67 52.73
C ASN A 128 12.51 -1.82 54.22
N ALA A 129 11.28 -1.50 54.62
CA ALA A 129 10.82 -1.67 55.99
C ALA A 129 10.90 -3.13 56.45
N GLN A 130 10.52 -4.08 55.59
CA GLN A 130 10.64 -5.52 55.86
C GLN A 130 12.11 -5.96 56.00
N GLU A 131 13.01 -5.46 55.17
CA GLU A 131 14.44 -5.77 55.26
C GLU A 131 15.06 -5.23 56.56
N LEU A 132 14.75 -3.98 56.95
CA LEU A 132 15.20 -3.40 58.22
C LEU A 132 14.65 -4.18 59.42
N ALA A 133 13.37 -4.57 59.37
CA ALA A 133 12.76 -5.38 60.41
C ALA A 133 13.42 -6.77 60.53
N LYS A 134 13.74 -7.43 59.40
CA LYS A 134 14.49 -8.71 59.39
C LYS A 134 15.88 -8.57 60.01
N ARG A 135 16.56 -7.44 59.78
CA ARG A 135 17.86 -7.11 60.37
C ARG A 135 17.77 -6.65 61.83
N LYS A 136 16.55 -6.43 62.35
CA LYS A 136 16.27 -5.85 63.67
C LYS A 136 16.90 -4.47 63.86
N ASP A 137 17.07 -3.72 62.78
CA ASP A 137 17.56 -2.34 62.83
C ASP A 137 16.39 -1.41 63.13
N LEU A 138 16.12 -1.22 64.43
CA LEU A 138 15.00 -0.42 64.91
C LEU A 138 15.21 1.07 64.66
N ALA A 139 16.44 1.56 64.77
CA ALA A 139 16.75 2.98 64.60
C ALA A 139 16.49 3.41 63.14
N SER A 140 17.01 2.66 62.17
CA SER A 140 16.78 2.95 60.75
C SER A 140 15.30 2.79 60.35
N LEU A 141 14.56 1.88 61.00
CA LEU A 141 13.13 1.70 60.74
C LEU A 141 12.30 2.87 61.29
N GLU A 142 12.64 3.38 62.47
CA GLU A 142 12.00 4.57 63.05
C GLU A 142 12.29 5.82 62.20
N ASP A 143 13.54 6.00 61.76
CA ASP A 143 13.92 7.08 60.85
C ASP A 143 13.17 6.99 59.51
N LEU A 144 13.05 5.80 58.93
CA LEU A 144 12.28 5.59 57.70
C LEU A 144 10.81 5.98 57.89
N CYS A 145 10.20 5.62 59.02
CA CYS A 145 8.84 6.00 59.35
C CYS A 145 8.69 7.54 59.46
N HIS A 146 9.56 8.19 60.23
CA HIS A 146 9.56 9.64 60.39
C HIS A 146 9.71 10.37 59.06
N GLN A 147 10.65 9.93 58.21
CA GLN A 147 10.87 10.54 56.90
C GLN A 147 9.64 10.44 55.99
N GLN A 148 8.92 9.31 56.01
CA GLN A 148 7.70 9.17 55.20
C GLN A 148 6.57 10.09 55.70
N VAL A 149 6.40 10.19 57.02
CA VAL A 149 5.39 11.09 57.60
C VAL A 149 5.69 12.55 57.27
N GLU A 150 6.95 12.98 57.40
CA GLU A 150 7.33 14.36 57.09
C GLU A 150 7.26 14.66 55.58
N LYS A 151 7.63 13.69 54.72
CA LYS A 151 7.42 13.81 53.26
C LYS A 151 5.94 13.99 52.93
N PHE A 152 5.07 13.13 53.47
CA PHE A 152 3.63 13.22 53.27
C PHE A 152 3.08 14.56 53.78
N ARG A 153 3.46 14.97 54.99
CA ARG A 153 3.05 16.24 55.60
C ARG A 153 3.46 17.44 54.73
N SER A 154 4.69 17.45 54.22
CA SER A 154 5.20 18.49 53.33
C SER A 154 4.40 18.55 52.02
N GLN A 155 4.17 17.41 51.37
CA GLN A 155 3.35 17.33 50.16
C GLN A 155 1.91 17.77 50.42
N TRP A 156 1.33 17.32 51.53
CA TRP A 156 -0.03 17.68 51.93
C TRP A 156 -0.20 19.18 52.14
N VAL A 157 0.80 19.89 52.66
CA VAL A 157 0.71 21.34 52.85
C VAL A 157 1.00 22.10 51.55
N ARG A 158 2.04 21.71 50.82
CA ARG A 158 2.62 22.50 49.73
C ARG A 158 2.04 22.21 48.36
N ASP A 159 1.53 21.00 48.13
CA ASP A 159 1.12 20.54 46.80
C ASP A 159 -0.40 20.33 46.73
N LYS A 160 -1.08 21.20 45.99
CA LYS A 160 -2.51 21.08 45.73
C LYS A 160 -2.82 19.90 44.81
N ALA A 161 -1.99 19.64 43.80
CA ALA A 161 -2.21 18.55 42.86
C ALA A 161 -2.15 17.20 43.59
N PHE A 162 -1.18 17.04 44.49
CA PHE A 162 -1.10 15.87 45.38
C PHE A 162 -2.37 15.67 46.21
N ARG A 163 -2.89 16.75 46.85
CA ARG A 163 -4.13 16.67 47.63
C ARG A 163 -5.33 16.25 46.79
N ASP A 164 -5.51 16.91 45.63
CA ASP A 164 -6.64 16.65 44.74
C ASP A 164 -6.59 15.21 44.19
N ASP A 165 -5.41 14.75 43.78
CA ASP A 165 -5.18 13.38 43.32
C ASP A 165 -5.40 12.35 44.44
N TYR A 166 -4.90 12.60 45.66
CA TYR A 166 -5.15 11.73 46.81
C TYR A 166 -6.65 11.60 47.14
N ILE A 167 -7.39 12.71 47.12
CA ILE A 167 -8.85 12.69 47.29
C ILE A 167 -9.52 11.88 46.18
N THR A 168 -9.09 12.07 44.93
CA THR A 168 -9.64 11.39 43.76
C THR A 168 -9.39 9.87 43.81
N ARG A 169 -8.16 9.44 44.13
CA ARG A 169 -7.79 8.03 44.28
C ARG A 169 -8.57 7.32 45.38
N ARG A 170 -9.04 8.04 46.40
CA ARG A 170 -9.85 7.47 47.50
C ARG A 170 -11.30 7.16 47.08
N ILE A 171 -11.83 7.85 46.06
CA ILE A 171 -13.25 7.78 45.66
C ILE A 171 -13.75 6.36 45.38
N PRO A 172 -13.02 5.48 44.64
CA PRO A 172 -13.50 4.13 44.37
C PRO A 172 -13.73 3.31 45.66
N SER A 173 -12.81 3.43 46.63
CA SER A 173 -12.93 2.80 47.94
C SER A 173 -14.06 3.38 48.78
N LEU A 174 -14.29 4.70 48.69
CA LEU A 174 -15.45 5.33 49.33
C LEU A 174 -16.76 4.83 48.72
N ASN A 175 -16.82 4.70 47.40
CA ASN A 175 -18.00 4.19 46.70
C ASN A 175 -18.31 2.74 47.08
N SER A 176 -17.31 1.86 47.19
CA SER A 176 -17.52 0.46 47.59
C SER A 176 -18.04 0.33 49.02
N GLN A 177 -17.66 1.26 49.90
CA GLN A 177 -18.13 1.34 51.27
C GLN A 177 -19.41 2.17 51.44
N CYS A 178 -19.98 2.69 50.34
CA CYS A 178 -21.11 3.61 50.35
C CYS A 178 -20.89 4.83 51.27
N LEU A 179 -19.70 5.43 51.22
CA LEU A 179 -19.32 6.62 51.98
C LEU A 179 -19.28 7.88 51.11
N ASN A 180 -19.51 9.03 51.74
CA ASN A 180 -19.33 10.35 51.16
C ASN A 180 -17.87 10.84 51.30
N ILE A 181 -17.52 11.95 50.67
CA ILE A 181 -16.15 12.53 50.69
C ILE A 181 -15.72 12.87 52.13
N ASP A 182 -16.68 13.26 52.98
CA ASP A 182 -16.48 13.54 54.41
C ASP A 182 -16.38 12.27 55.28
N GLY A 183 -16.55 11.07 54.70
CA GLY A 183 -16.48 9.79 55.39
C GLY A 183 -17.78 9.33 56.05
N ARG A 184 -18.90 10.05 55.88
CA ARG A 184 -20.20 9.63 56.39
C ARG A 184 -20.87 8.60 55.48
N ARG A 185 -21.72 7.72 56.03
CA ARG A 185 -22.53 6.79 55.22
C ARG A 185 -23.48 7.57 54.32
N ARG A 186 -23.50 7.18 53.05
CA ARG A 186 -24.36 7.71 52.01
C ARG A 186 -25.79 7.23 52.22
N ASN A 187 -26.75 8.07 51.84
CA ASN A 187 -28.16 7.67 51.87
C ASN A 187 -28.44 6.59 50.80
N PRO A 188 -29.40 5.66 51.03
CA PRO A 188 -29.70 4.58 50.09
C PRO A 188 -30.02 5.02 48.65
N ASN A 189 -30.55 6.24 48.48
CA ASN A 189 -30.99 6.78 47.20
C ASN A 189 -29.97 7.74 46.54
N GLU A 190 -28.83 7.98 47.18
CA GLU A 190 -27.86 8.97 46.73
C GLU A 190 -26.82 8.31 45.80
N LYS A 191 -26.54 8.98 44.68
CA LYS A 191 -25.74 8.41 43.58
C LYS A 191 -24.26 8.26 43.96
N PRO A 192 -23.53 7.30 43.36
CA PRO A 192 -22.08 7.19 43.49
C PRO A 192 -21.35 8.46 43.07
N ILE A 193 -20.20 8.72 43.69
CA ILE A 193 -19.31 9.80 43.29
C ILE A 193 -18.67 9.39 41.95
N ILE A 194 -18.93 10.14 40.89
CA ILE A 194 -18.47 9.83 39.53
C ILE A 194 -17.08 10.44 39.33
N ILE A 195 -16.09 9.61 38.97
CA ILE A 195 -14.80 10.05 38.44
C ILE A 195 -14.94 10.05 36.92
N LYS A 196 -14.62 11.17 36.26
CA LYS A 196 -14.47 11.17 34.79
C LYS A 196 -13.15 10.50 34.48
N ASP A 197 -13.19 9.28 33.96
CA ASP A 197 -11.99 8.67 33.40
C ASP A 197 -11.52 9.51 32.20
N PRO A 198 -10.21 9.78 32.06
CA PRO A 198 -9.70 10.34 30.83
C PRO A 198 -9.90 9.31 29.73
N ASP A 199 -10.71 9.67 28.74
CA ASP A 199 -11.01 8.82 27.58
C ASP A 199 -9.74 8.18 27.04
N ALA A 200 -9.78 6.85 26.86
CA ALA A 200 -8.70 6.14 26.17
C ALA A 200 -8.56 6.75 24.77
N ASN A 201 -7.48 7.50 24.57
CA ASN A 201 -7.17 8.23 23.35
C ASN A 201 -6.70 7.26 22.25
N ILE A 202 -7.56 6.30 21.90
CA ILE A 202 -7.32 5.40 20.78
C ILE A 202 -7.63 6.21 19.52
N SER A 203 -6.65 6.33 18.62
CA SER A 203 -6.81 6.99 17.33
C SER A 203 -8.06 6.48 16.60
N LYS A 204 -8.83 7.40 15.99
CA LYS A 204 -10.02 7.05 15.20
C LYS A 204 -9.69 6.07 14.08
N ALA A 205 -8.47 6.12 13.53
CA ALA A 205 -8.01 5.21 12.48
C ALA A 205 -7.92 3.76 12.99
N ILE A 206 -7.35 3.56 14.19
CA ILE A 206 -7.23 2.24 14.82
C ILE A 206 -8.61 1.68 15.16
N LYS A 207 -9.53 2.51 15.68
CA LYS A 207 -10.91 2.08 15.97
C LYS A 207 -11.61 1.60 14.70
N LYS A 208 -11.53 2.38 13.61
CA LYS A 208 -12.15 2.04 12.34
C LYS A 208 -11.56 0.75 11.73
N ALA A 209 -10.24 0.55 11.83
CA ALA A 209 -9.57 -0.66 11.34
C ALA A 209 -10.03 -1.91 12.13
N LEU A 210 -10.18 -1.81 13.45
CA LEU A 210 -10.72 -2.87 14.30
C LEU A 210 -12.16 -3.23 13.94
N GLU A 211 -13.02 -2.22 13.75
CA GLU A 211 -14.41 -2.42 13.33
C GLU A 211 -14.54 -3.05 11.94
N GLN A 212 -13.58 -2.77 11.06
CA GLN A 212 -13.53 -3.35 9.72
C GLN A 212 -13.06 -4.81 9.77
N TYR A 213 -11.98 -5.10 10.49
CA TYR A 213 -11.53 -6.47 10.72
C TYR A 213 -12.63 -7.34 11.34
N GLN A 214 -13.34 -6.83 12.35
CA GLN A 214 -14.46 -7.55 12.97
C GLN A 214 -15.59 -7.85 11.99
N ARG A 215 -15.89 -6.93 11.06
CA ARG A 215 -16.88 -7.15 9.99
C ARG A 215 -16.44 -8.21 8.98
N GLU A 216 -15.19 -8.13 8.52
CA GLU A 216 -14.61 -9.09 7.57
C GLU A 216 -14.52 -10.50 8.17
N THR A 217 -14.12 -10.62 9.44
CA THR A 217 -14.02 -11.91 10.15
C THR A 217 -15.40 -12.53 10.39
N SER A 218 -16.42 -11.71 10.69
CA SER A 218 -17.80 -12.16 10.83
C SER A 218 -18.39 -12.65 9.51
N ALA A 219 -18.05 -12.00 8.39
CA ALA A 219 -18.47 -12.43 7.06
C ALA A 219 -17.87 -13.80 6.67
N TYR A 220 -16.60 -14.05 7.00
CA TYR A 220 -15.95 -15.34 6.73
C TYR A 220 -16.47 -16.51 7.59
N LEU A 221 -16.90 -16.24 8.83
CA LEU A 221 -17.44 -17.29 9.72
C LEU A 221 -18.92 -17.61 9.44
N GLY A 222 -19.69 -16.64 8.93
CA GLY A 222 -21.10 -16.82 8.56
C GLY A 222 -21.34 -17.77 7.37
N ASP A 223 -20.35 -17.98 6.50
CA ASP A 223 -20.47 -18.87 5.34
C ASP A 223 -20.09 -20.34 5.66
N SER A 224 -19.65 -20.63 6.89
CA SER A 224 -19.21 -21.98 7.30
C SER A 224 -20.26 -22.84 8.03
N GLU A 225 -21.43 -22.29 8.35
CA GLU A 225 -22.53 -23.02 9.00
C GLU A 225 -23.68 -23.31 8.02
N CYS A 226 -23.41 -24.06 6.96
CA CYS A 226 -24.39 -24.87 6.25
C CYS A 226 -23.60 -25.98 5.54
N HIS A 227 -24.11 -27.20 5.50
CA HIS A 227 -23.46 -28.45 5.03
C HIS A 227 -22.79 -29.29 6.14
N SER A 228 -23.58 -29.68 7.14
CA SER A 228 -23.45 -31.04 7.69
C SER A 228 -24.64 -31.86 7.21
N TRP A 229 -24.31 -33.02 6.65
CA TRP A 229 -25.18 -34.11 6.24
C TRP A 229 -25.96 -34.71 7.43
#